data_AF-A6EIG5-F1
#
_entry.id   AF-A6EIG5-F1
#
_cell.length_a   1.000
_cell.length_b   1.000
_cell.length_c   1.000
_cell.angle_alpha   90.00
_cell.angle_beta   90.00
_cell.angle_gamma   90.00
#
_symmetry.space_group_name_H-M   'P 1'
#
loop_
_entity.id
_entity.type
_entity.pdbx_description
1 polymer ?
#
loop_
_entity_poly.entity_id
_entity_poly.type
_entity_poly.pdbx_seq_one_letter_code
_entity_poly.pdbx_strand_id
1 'polypeptide(L)'
;MLLSYGLFNDHADGRVVSKAELSEKLSSNAEFEEMIAEQRATVDTTYKQIMSFDPKVQAVFLENDIKNSLSSIKSNYQRKAYDQRYKTFLQVSQLYNDLFYNRRELKGNNSDIENLNKSLEDCKLSTRQLRATMGNQSR
;
A
#
# COMPACT_ATOMS: atom_id res chain seq x y z
N MET A 1 -38.41 -0.04 23.08
CA MET A 1 -39.10 -0.75 21.98
C MET A 1 -39.74 0.26 21.00
N LEU A 2 -38.94 1.10 20.34
CA LEU A 2 -39.44 2.06 19.33
C LEU A 2 -38.58 2.10 18.05
N LEU A 3 -37.33 1.62 18.12
CA LEU A 3 -36.45 1.48 16.96
C LEU A 3 -36.88 0.37 15.98
N SER A 4 -37.72 -0.57 16.43
CA SER A 4 -38.27 -1.62 15.57
C SER A 4 -39.40 -1.11 14.67
N TYR A 5 -40.12 -0.04 15.02
CA TYR A 5 -41.24 0.46 14.21
C TYR A 5 -40.77 1.27 12.98
N GLY A 6 -39.64 1.97 13.10
CA GLY A 6 -39.07 2.80 12.03
C GLY A 6 -38.44 2.02 10.87
N LEU A 7 -38.01 0.77 11.10
CA LEU A 7 -37.39 -0.07 10.06
C LEU A 7 -38.41 -0.75 9.12
N PHE A 8 -39.70 -0.78 9.47
CA PHE A 8 -40.73 -1.47 8.68
C PHE A 8 -41.66 -0.54 7.91
N ASN A 9 -41.49 0.79 7.99
CA ASN A 9 -42.46 1.76 7.46
C ASN A 9 -41.91 2.68 6.36
N ASP A 10 -40.71 2.41 5.82
CA ASP A 10 -40.26 3.08 4.60
C ASP A 10 -40.82 2.34 3.37
N HIS A 11 -42.03 2.74 3.00
CA HIS A 11 -42.76 2.24 1.84
C HIS A 11 -42.42 3.07 0.59
N ALA A 12 -41.48 2.58 -0.23
CA ALA A 12 -41.42 2.92 -1.65
C ALA A 12 -40.92 1.79 -2.56
N ASP A 13 -40.42 0.66 -2.03
CA ASP A 13 -40.20 -0.55 -2.83
C ASP A 13 -40.56 -1.79 -2.00
N GLY A 14 -41.73 -2.36 -2.27
CA GLY A 14 -42.42 -3.37 -1.47
C GLY A 14 -41.79 -4.76 -1.56
N ARG A 15 -40.48 -4.89 -1.35
CA ARG A 15 -39.89 -6.18 -1.01
C ARG A 15 -40.10 -6.43 0.48
N VAL A 16 -41.11 -7.24 0.79
CA VAL A 16 -41.25 -7.86 2.11
C VAL A 16 -40.04 -8.79 2.31
N VAL A 17 -38.95 -8.24 2.85
CA VAL A 17 -37.76 -9.02 3.22
C VAL A 17 -38.21 -10.02 4.28
N SER A 18 -38.10 -11.30 3.96
CA SER A 18 -38.48 -12.34 4.92
C SER A 18 -37.60 -12.24 6.17
N LYS A 19 -38.11 -12.65 7.34
CA LYS A 19 -37.31 -12.70 8.57
C LYS A 19 -36.00 -13.49 8.38
N ALA A 20 -36.02 -14.52 7.53
CA ALA A 20 -34.85 -15.30 7.17
C ALA A 20 -33.84 -14.47 6.36
N GLU A 21 -34.28 -13.76 5.33
CA GLU A 21 -33.41 -12.89 4.51
C GLU A 21 -32.82 -11.73 5.33
N LEU A 22 -33.60 -11.16 6.26
CA LEU A 22 -33.09 -10.14 7.17
C LEU A 22 -32.02 -10.70 8.12
N SER A 23 -32.24 -11.90 8.66
CA SER A 23 -31.27 -12.59 9.52
C SER A 23 -29.97 -12.90 8.78
N GLU A 24 -30.07 -13.34 7.53
CA GLU A 24 -28.91 -13.62 6.66
C GLU A 24 -28.11 -12.34 6.38
N LYS A 25 -28.78 -11.23 6.04
CA LYS A 25 -28.13 -9.93 5.83
C LYS A 25 -27.44 -9.41 7.09
N LEU A 26 -28.07 -9.55 8.27
CA LEU A 26 -27.46 -9.17 9.54
C LEU A 26 -26.21 -9.99 9.84
N SER A 27 -26.27 -11.32 9.62
CA SER A 27 -25.10 -12.20 9.78
C SER A 27 -23.96 -11.80 8.84
N SER A 28 -24.28 -11.59 7.56
CA SER A 28 -23.29 -11.17 6.55
C SER A 28 -22.68 -9.80 6.84
N ASN A 29 -23.44 -8.87 7.44
CA ASN A 29 -22.90 -7.59 7.90
C ASN A 29 -21.95 -7.76 9.06
N ALA A 30 -22.32 -8.57 10.06
CA ALA A 30 -21.47 -8.85 11.21
C ALA A 30 -20.14 -9.51 10.80
N GLU A 31 -20.17 -10.51 9.89
CA GLU A 31 -18.97 -11.15 9.34
C GLU A 31 -18.04 -10.16 8.63
N PHE A 32 -18.61 -9.21 7.88
CA PHE A 32 -17.83 -8.19 7.19
C PHE A 32 -17.21 -7.19 8.18
N GLU A 33 -17.98 -6.73 9.16
CA GLU A 33 -17.49 -5.81 10.20
C GLU A 33 -16.37 -6.42 11.04
N GLU A 34 -16.51 -7.70 11.42
CA GLU A 34 -15.48 -8.47 12.12
C GLU A 34 -14.21 -8.56 11.27
N MET A 35 -14.33 -8.93 10.00
CA MET A 35 -13.18 -8.99 9.09
C MET A 35 -12.48 -7.63 8.94
N ILE A 36 -13.22 -6.53 8.87
CA ILE A 36 -12.65 -5.19 8.82
C ILE A 36 -11.90 -4.86 10.12
N ALA A 37 -12.46 -5.21 11.28
CA ALA A 37 -11.81 -5.00 12.56
C ALA A 37 -10.50 -5.80 12.68
N GLU A 38 -10.50 -7.07 12.26
CA GLU A 38 -9.32 -7.93 12.25
C GLU A 38 -8.21 -7.41 11.31
N GLN A 39 -8.58 -7.00 10.10
CA GLN A 39 -7.62 -6.62 9.07
C GLN A 39 -7.10 -5.19 9.20
N ARG A 40 -7.76 -4.33 9.98
CA ARG A 40 -7.36 -2.93 10.18
C ARG A 40 -5.89 -2.81 10.59
N ALA A 41 -5.45 -3.59 11.58
CA ALA A 41 -4.07 -3.55 12.05
C ALA A 41 -3.06 -3.96 10.97
N THR A 42 -3.39 -4.98 10.17
CA THR A 42 -2.56 -5.44 9.05
C THR A 42 -2.44 -4.35 7.97
N VAL A 43 -3.54 -3.71 7.60
CA VAL A 43 -3.56 -2.62 6.61
C VAL A 43 -2.73 -1.43 7.11
N ASP A 44 -2.93 -0.98 8.34
CA ASP A 44 -2.20 0.16 8.92
C ASP A 44 -0.69 -0.13 9.04
N THR A 45 -0.34 -1.34 9.44
CA THR A 45 1.07 -1.76 9.59
C THR A 45 1.74 -1.88 8.23
N THR A 46 1.07 -2.45 7.23
CA THR A 46 1.59 -2.58 5.86
C THR A 46 1.89 -1.21 5.27
N TYR A 47 0.99 -0.24 5.46
CA TYR A 47 1.23 1.15 5.05
C TYR A 47 2.49 1.72 5.70
N LYS A 48 2.63 1.59 7.03
CA LYS A 48 3.82 2.09 7.75
C LYS A 48 5.11 1.45 7.23
N GLN A 49 5.11 0.14 7.00
CA GLN A 49 6.25 -0.60 6.45
C GLN A 49 6.63 -0.08 5.06
N ILE A 50 5.66 0.16 4.17
CA ILE A 50 5.89 0.75 2.85
C ILE A 50 6.49 2.15 2.96
N MET A 51 5.98 2.97 3.87
CA MET A 51 6.46 4.35 4.08
C MET A 51 7.89 4.39 4.64
N SER A 52 8.25 3.43 5.51
CA SER A 52 9.60 3.29 6.07
C SER A 52 10.57 2.53 5.17
N PHE A 53 10.11 1.98 4.04
CA PHE A 53 10.94 1.14 3.18
C PHE A 53 12.13 1.92 2.62
N ASP A 54 13.33 1.42 2.91
CA ASP A 54 14.58 1.91 2.33
C ASP A 54 15.37 0.78 1.67
N PRO A 55 15.56 0.83 0.34
CA PRO A 55 16.26 -0.24 -0.38
C PRO A 55 17.75 -0.33 -0.03
N LYS A 56 18.35 0.67 0.63
CA LYS A 56 19.78 0.68 0.97
C LYS A 56 20.11 -0.09 2.26
N VAL A 57 19.15 -0.26 3.18
CA VAL A 57 19.46 -0.67 4.57
C VAL A 57 18.84 -2.02 4.94
N GLN A 58 17.62 -2.36 4.49
CA GLN A 58 16.88 -3.55 4.96
C GLN A 58 15.96 -4.19 3.88
N ALA A 59 16.39 -4.18 2.63
CA ALA A 59 15.49 -4.42 1.49
C ALA A 59 14.76 -5.77 1.50
N VAL A 60 15.46 -6.90 1.68
CA VAL A 60 14.88 -8.22 1.32
C VAL A 60 13.83 -8.71 2.32
N PHE A 61 14.08 -8.59 3.63
CA PHE A 61 13.14 -9.06 4.66
C PHE A 61 11.88 -8.19 4.68
N LEU A 62 12.04 -6.86 4.72
CA LEU A 62 10.92 -5.93 4.73
C LEU A 62 10.11 -5.99 3.43
N GLU A 63 10.76 -6.17 2.27
CA GLU A 63 10.06 -6.37 0.99
C GLU A 63 9.21 -7.64 1.01
N ASN A 64 9.74 -8.74 1.53
CA ASN A 64 8.98 -9.99 1.65
C ASN A 64 7.80 -9.85 2.61
N ASP A 65 7.99 -9.19 3.75
CA ASP A 65 6.93 -8.93 4.73
C ASP A 65 5.79 -8.08 4.14
N ILE A 66 6.15 -7.03 3.39
CA ILE A 66 5.18 -6.21 2.67
C ILE A 66 4.42 -7.07 1.66
N LYS A 67 5.11 -7.85 0.82
CA LYS A 67 4.46 -8.73 -0.18
C LYS A 67 3.54 -9.76 0.46
N ASN A 68 3.96 -10.37 1.57
CA ASN A 68 3.16 -11.33 2.32
C ASN A 68 1.91 -10.65 2.90
N SER A 69 2.04 -9.45 3.45
CA SER A 69 0.91 -8.69 3.99
C SER A 69 -0.07 -8.27 2.89
N LEU A 70 0.41 -7.84 1.72
CA LEU A 70 -0.43 -7.53 0.56
C LEU A 70 -1.19 -8.75 0.04
N SER A 71 -0.55 -9.92 0.03
CA SER A 71 -1.18 -11.20 -0.33
C SER A 71 -2.26 -11.58 0.69
N SER A 72 -1.97 -11.44 1.98
CA SER A 72 -2.92 -11.68 3.07
C SER A 72 -4.16 -10.79 2.93
N ILE A 73 -3.97 -9.48 2.75
CA ILE A 73 -5.06 -8.51 2.54
C ILE A 73 -5.90 -8.93 1.32
N LYS A 74 -5.28 -9.22 0.18
CA LYS A 74 -5.97 -9.67 -1.04
C LYS A 74 -6.77 -10.96 -0.84
N SER A 75 -6.26 -11.87 -0.01
CA SER A 75 -6.90 -13.16 0.23
C SER A 75 -8.29 -13.03 0.90
N ASN A 76 -8.51 -11.96 1.67
CA ASN A 76 -9.83 -11.67 2.27
C ASN A 76 -10.90 -11.46 1.20
N TYR A 77 -10.57 -10.78 0.09
CA TYR A 77 -11.44 -10.68 -1.07
C TYR A 77 -11.65 -12.03 -1.75
N GLN A 78 -10.57 -12.78 -1.99
CA GLN A 78 -10.66 -14.05 -2.73
C GLN A 78 -11.58 -15.07 -2.06
N ARG A 79 -11.62 -15.10 -0.71
CA ARG A 79 -12.49 -16.00 0.07
C ARG A 79 -13.98 -15.62 0.02
N LYS A 80 -14.28 -14.35 -0.25
CA LYS A 80 -15.65 -13.78 -0.19
C LYS A 80 -15.95 -12.95 -1.44
N ALA A 81 -15.44 -13.37 -2.61
CA ALA A 81 -15.49 -12.59 -3.86
C ALA A 81 -16.91 -12.30 -4.39
N TYR A 82 -17.92 -13.05 -3.91
CA TYR A 82 -19.33 -12.82 -4.22
C TYR A 82 -19.88 -11.55 -3.53
N ASP A 83 -19.30 -11.14 -2.40
CA ASP A 83 -19.69 -9.93 -1.68
C ASP A 83 -18.85 -8.74 -2.17
N GLN A 84 -19.52 -7.79 -2.83
CA GLN A 84 -18.86 -6.63 -3.43
C GLN A 84 -18.15 -5.74 -2.40
N ARG A 85 -18.54 -5.77 -1.12
CA ARG A 85 -17.88 -4.96 -0.07
C ARG A 85 -16.44 -5.41 0.16
N TYR A 86 -16.16 -6.72 0.04
CA TYR A 86 -14.81 -7.26 0.17
C TYR A 86 -13.87 -6.80 -0.95
N LYS A 87 -14.38 -6.20 -2.03
CA LYS A 87 -13.57 -5.60 -3.09
C LYS A 87 -12.65 -4.49 -2.56
N THR A 88 -12.99 -3.86 -1.42
CA THR A 88 -12.10 -2.90 -0.74
C THR A 88 -10.74 -3.52 -0.42
N PHE A 89 -10.67 -4.79 -0.02
CA PHE A 89 -9.41 -5.47 0.27
C PHE A 89 -8.56 -5.67 -0.98
N LEU A 90 -9.18 -5.97 -2.12
CA LEU A 90 -8.48 -6.05 -3.40
C LEU A 90 -7.92 -4.67 -3.79
N GLN A 91 -8.73 -3.62 -3.67
CA GLN A 91 -8.33 -2.25 -4.00
C GLN A 91 -7.20 -1.75 -3.11
N VAL A 92 -7.26 -1.99 -1.80
CA VAL A 92 -6.19 -1.65 -0.85
C VAL A 92 -4.90 -2.38 -1.20
N SER A 93 -4.97 -3.69 -1.47
CA SER A 93 -3.79 -4.48 -1.87
C SER A 93 -3.14 -3.94 -3.15
N GLN A 94 -3.95 -3.58 -4.16
CA GLN A 94 -3.45 -2.99 -5.41
C GLN A 94 -2.83 -1.61 -5.19
N LEU A 95 -3.53 -0.71 -4.48
CA LEU A 95 -3.04 0.62 -4.17
C LEU A 95 -1.71 0.59 -3.42
N TYR A 96 -1.60 -0.28 -2.42
CA TYR A 96 -0.38 -0.41 -1.63
C TYR A 96 0.75 -1.08 -2.41
N ASN A 97 0.44 -2.01 -3.31
CA ASN A 97 1.43 -2.58 -4.23
C ASN A 97 2.03 -1.48 -5.11
N ASP A 98 1.20 -0.65 -5.73
CA ASP A 98 1.67 0.46 -6.58
C ASP A 98 2.47 1.48 -5.77
N LEU A 99 1.98 1.84 -4.57
CA LEU A 99 2.71 2.71 -3.64
C LEU A 99 4.10 2.14 -3.30
N PHE A 100 4.20 0.85 -3.02
CA PHE A 100 5.46 0.18 -2.68
C PHE A 100 6.47 0.28 -3.83
N TYR A 101 6.07 -0.08 -5.05
CA TYR A 101 6.96 -0.02 -6.21
C TYR A 101 7.37 1.41 -6.55
N ASN A 102 6.43 2.36 -6.51
CA ASN A 102 6.72 3.77 -6.75
C ASN A 102 7.72 4.32 -5.73
N ARG A 103 7.58 3.99 -4.44
CA ARG A 103 8.55 4.43 -3.41
C ARG A 103 9.92 3.81 -3.63
N ARG A 104 9.98 2.52 -3.96
CA ARG A 104 11.24 1.82 -4.25
C ARG A 104 11.98 2.48 -5.42
N GLU A 105 11.27 2.76 -6.49
CA GLU A 105 11.83 3.42 -7.67
C GLU A 105 12.30 4.85 -7.35
N LEU A 106 11.47 5.65 -6.67
CA LEU A 106 11.85 7.02 -6.29
C LEU A 106 13.11 7.05 -5.41
N LYS A 107 13.23 6.12 -4.47
CA LYS A 107 14.43 5.97 -3.63
C LYS A 107 15.66 5.58 -4.45
N GLY A 108 15.50 4.67 -5.41
CA GLY A 108 16.55 4.30 -6.37
C GLY A 108 17.02 5.51 -7.19
N ASN A 109 16.09 6.21 -7.82
CA ASN A 109 16.36 7.39 -8.65
C ASN A 109 17.08 8.49 -7.86
N ASN A 110 16.66 8.76 -6.61
CA ASN A 110 17.34 9.73 -5.76
C ASN A 110 18.79 9.31 -5.45
N SER A 111 19.01 8.01 -5.18
CA SER A 111 20.36 7.49 -4.98
C SER A 111 21.24 7.63 -6.21
N ASP A 112 20.69 7.37 -7.40
CA ASP A 112 21.43 7.46 -8.65
C ASP A 112 21.80 8.92 -8.94
N ILE A 113 20.90 9.85 -8.69
CA ILE A 113 21.18 11.30 -8.79
C ILE A 113 22.31 11.71 -7.84
N GLU A 114 22.29 11.26 -6.58
CA GLU A 114 23.37 11.53 -5.62
C GLU A 114 24.73 11.00 -6.12
N ASN A 115 24.75 9.77 -6.63
CA ASN A 115 25.97 9.13 -7.14
C ASN A 115 26.50 9.82 -8.40
N LEU A 116 25.62 10.20 -9.33
CA LEU A 116 25.99 10.93 -10.54
C LEU A 116 26.54 12.31 -10.22
N ASN A 117 25.93 13.03 -9.27
CA ASN A 117 26.44 14.33 -8.82
C ASN A 117 27.84 14.20 -8.22
N LYS A 118 28.08 13.19 -7.37
CA LYS A 118 29.42 12.92 -6.82
C LYS A 118 30.43 12.61 -7.93
N SER A 119 30.06 11.74 -8.87
CA SER A 119 30.93 11.36 -9.99
C SER A 119 31.28 12.56 -10.88
N LEU A 120 30.33 13.49 -11.08
CA LEU A 120 30.54 14.73 -11.80
C LEU A 120 31.51 15.67 -11.07
N GLU A 121 31.38 15.81 -9.75
CA GLU A 121 32.31 16.63 -8.96
C GLU A 121 33.73 16.06 -8.96
N ASP A 122 33.88 14.74 -8.83
CA ASP A 122 35.18 14.06 -8.93
C ASP A 122 35.82 14.27 -10.32
N CYS A 123 35.02 14.20 -11.39
CA CYS A 123 35.47 14.47 -12.75
C CYS A 123 35.93 15.93 -12.93
N LYS A 124 35.17 16.90 -12.40
CA LYS A 124 35.56 18.33 -12.43
C LYS A 124 36.85 18.57 -11.68
N LEU A 125 37.02 17.93 -10.51
CA LEU A 125 38.21 18.08 -9.68
C LEU A 125 39.45 17.50 -10.36
N SER A 126 39.34 16.27 -10.91
CA SER A 126 40.39 15.63 -11.70
C SER A 126 40.78 16.50 -12.92
N THR A 127 39.79 17.03 -13.64
CA THR A 127 40.05 17.93 -14.79
C THR A 127 40.82 19.19 -14.38
N ARG A 128 40.47 19.81 -13.24
CA ARG A 128 41.18 20.99 -12.71
C ARG A 128 42.62 20.65 -12.34
N GLN A 129 42.85 19.50 -11.71
CA GLN A 129 44.19 19.02 -11.35
C GLN A 129 45.05 18.78 -12.59
N LEU A 130 44.52 18.10 -13.62
CA LEU A 130 45.22 17.87 -14.88
C LEU A 130 45.64 19.19 -15.56
N ARG A 131 44.75 20.18 -15.61
CA ARG A 131 45.06 21.50 -16.18
C ARG A 131 46.16 22.22 -15.40
N ALA A 132 46.15 22.14 -14.07
CA ALA A 132 47.20 22.73 -13.24
C ALA A 132 48.57 22.08 -13.48
N THR A 133 48.60 20.74 -13.57
CA THR A 133 49.84 20.00 -13.86
C THR A 133 50.40 20.32 -15.24
N MET A 134 49.55 20.38 -16.28
CA MET A 134 49.97 20.73 -17.64
C MET A 134 50.45 22.19 -17.75
N GLY A 135 49.78 23.13 -17.06
CA GLY A 135 50.20 24.53 -17.04
C GLY A 135 51.56 24.75 -16.37
N ASN A 136 51.89 23.94 -15.35
CA ASN A 136 53.19 23.99 -14.68
C ASN A 136 54.31 23.32 -15.47
N GLN A 137 54.02 22.37 -16.37
CA GLN A 137 55.02 21.75 -17.25
C GLN A 137 55.44 22.62 -18.43
N SER A 138 54.71 23.72 -18.69
CA SER A 138 54.94 24.62 -19.82
C SER A 138 55.84 25.82 -19.47
N ARG A 139 56.44 25.84 -18.28
CA ARG A 139 57.43 26.82 -17.80
C ARG A 139 58.72 26.12 -17.45
#